data_AF-A0A564ZNY5-F1
#
_entry.id   AF-A0A564ZNY5-F1
#
_cell.length_a   1.000
_cell.length_b   1.000
_cell.length_c   1.000
_cell.angle_alpha   90.00
_cell.angle_beta   90.00
_cell.angle_gamma   90.00
#
_symmetry.space_group_name_H-M   'P 1'
#
loop_
_entity.id
_entity.type
_entity.pdbx_description
1 polymer ?
#
loop_
_entity_poly.entity_id
_entity_poly.type
_entity_poly.pdbx_seq_one_letter_code
_entity_poly.pdbx_strand_id
1 'polypeptide(L)'
;MANPAVAHLSVEALERSAITLNLHRMHEKFFVKKGNISETGNYCNVFDIKGKEKQGAKELCNNVVQFLKEIVVTKEREESNNLCSYLPYWLYDEIWGIHSDRKKNIKHIPFVKNLIDAVNNAISKIPNNKCRTLPYDGHINLDEWKKRKNSYIYFKKYIDIKGNIKPEKKDNCNNHYNYLNNIASLYKLYNQTNCTGLGSLFATPDYFICGPKYDPSKLLLKVATCKDQVPRSSSGGGGGFSILSIFGGSSSSSGSSEGKEATRERAPGSVLKAGSHTPVK
;
A
#
# COMPACT_ATOMS: atom_id res chain seq x y z
N MET A 1 24.15 -14.08 -5.27
CA MET A 1 23.86 -12.82 -4.55
C MET A 1 22.42 -12.87 -4.09
N ALA A 2 22.19 -12.99 -2.79
CA ALA A 2 20.84 -13.03 -2.23
C ALA A 2 20.25 -11.62 -2.27
N ASN A 3 19.13 -11.46 -2.99
CA ASN A 3 18.35 -10.23 -3.00
C ASN A 3 17.84 -10.01 -1.56
N PRO A 4 18.15 -8.88 -0.88
CA PRO A 4 17.64 -8.68 0.47
C PRO A 4 16.13 -8.69 0.39
N ALA A 5 15.50 -9.59 1.16
CA ALA A 5 14.05 -9.72 1.21
C ALA A 5 13.46 -8.35 1.56
N VAL A 6 12.96 -7.63 0.55
CA VAL A 6 12.17 -6.43 0.75
C VAL A 6 10.96 -6.92 1.54
N ALA A 7 10.87 -6.50 2.81
CA ALA A 7 9.71 -6.79 3.63
C ALA A 7 8.47 -6.48 2.80
N HIS A 8 7.61 -7.48 2.58
CA HIS A 8 6.43 -7.31 1.75
C HIS A 8 5.55 -6.26 2.42
N LEU A 9 5.48 -5.06 1.83
CA LEU A 9 4.64 -3.98 2.35
C LEU A 9 3.17 -4.45 2.37
N SER A 10 2.61 -4.66 3.56
CA SER A 10 1.20 -5.02 3.73
C SER A 10 0.33 -3.82 3.36
N VAL A 11 -0.58 -4.04 2.40
CA VAL A 11 -1.57 -3.03 1.99
C VAL A 11 -2.51 -2.71 3.15
N GLU A 12 -2.86 -3.70 3.97
CA GLU A 12 -3.69 -3.52 5.16
C GLU A 12 -3.02 -2.62 6.20
N ALA A 13 -1.72 -2.81 6.45
CA ALA A 13 -0.97 -1.96 7.38
C ALA A 13 -0.86 -0.52 6.87
N LEU A 14 -0.61 -0.37 5.56
CA LEU A 14 -0.57 0.93 4.88
C LEU A 14 -1.92 1.65 5.02
N GLU A 15 -3.03 1.01 4.63
CA GLU A 15 -4.37 1.59 4.71
C GLU A 15 -4.77 1.91 6.15
N ARG A 16 -4.51 1.01 7.10
CA ARG A 16 -4.84 1.25 8.51
C ARG A 16 -4.14 2.49 9.05
N SER A 17 -2.85 2.64 8.75
CA SER A 17 -2.08 3.83 9.17
C SER A 17 -2.57 5.12 8.51
N ALA A 18 -3.00 5.05 7.25
CA ALA A 18 -3.58 6.18 6.53
C ALA A 18 -4.95 6.59 7.09
N ILE A 19 -5.81 5.61 7.43
CA ILE A 19 -7.13 5.87 8.03
C ILE A 19 -7.00 6.62 9.35
N THR A 20 -6.08 6.22 10.21
CA THR A 20 -5.85 6.87 11.52
C THR A 20 -5.54 8.36 11.41
N LEU A 21 -5.00 8.81 10.27
CA LEU A 21 -4.66 10.20 10.00
C LEU A 21 -5.63 10.91 9.04
N ASN A 22 -6.72 10.24 8.64
CA ASN A 22 -7.63 10.71 7.58
C ASN A 22 -6.90 10.98 6.24
N LEU A 23 -5.91 10.14 5.90
CA LEU A 23 -5.11 10.20 4.67
C LEU A 23 -5.40 9.02 3.72
N HIS A 24 -6.49 8.28 3.96
CA HIS A 24 -6.86 7.10 3.18
C HIS A 24 -7.68 7.44 1.92
N ARG A 25 -8.31 8.64 1.90
CA ARG A 25 -9.17 9.14 0.84
C ARG A 25 -9.03 10.66 0.69
N MET A 26 -9.46 11.18 -0.47
CA MET A 26 -9.55 12.61 -0.74
C MET A 26 -10.92 12.94 -1.36
N HIS A 27 -11.29 14.22 -1.31
CA HIS A 27 -12.53 14.72 -1.90
C HIS A 27 -13.79 13.95 -1.44
N GLU A 28 -13.81 13.51 -0.17
CA GLU A 28 -14.88 12.65 0.38
C GLU A 28 -16.26 13.29 0.32
N LYS A 29 -16.33 14.63 0.37
CA LYS A 29 -17.58 15.38 0.20
C LYS A 29 -18.13 15.32 -1.24
N PHE A 30 -17.27 15.08 -2.22
CA PHE A 30 -17.63 15.02 -3.64
C PHE A 30 -17.94 13.58 -4.06
N PHE A 31 -17.03 12.64 -3.77
CA PHE A 31 -17.18 11.23 -4.19
C PHE A 31 -18.06 10.42 -3.22
N VAL A 32 -19.31 10.84 -3.12
CA VAL A 32 -20.33 10.18 -2.30
C VAL A 32 -21.17 9.25 -3.19
N LYS A 33 -21.13 7.94 -2.90
CA LYS A 33 -21.95 6.97 -3.61
C LYS A 33 -23.44 7.24 -3.38
N LYS A 34 -24.20 7.41 -4.45
CA LYS A 34 -25.66 7.47 -4.43
C LYS A 34 -26.20 6.10 -4.85
N GLY A 35 -27.14 5.58 -4.08
CA GLY A 35 -27.93 4.41 -4.48
C GLY A 35 -29.01 4.81 -5.48
N ASN A 36 -29.44 3.88 -6.34
CA ASN A 36 -30.58 4.07 -7.26
C ASN A 36 -30.49 5.34 -8.13
N ILE A 37 -29.30 5.66 -8.64
CA ILE A 37 -29.13 6.72 -9.63
C ILE A 37 -29.98 6.36 -10.85
N SER A 38 -30.97 7.20 -11.19
CA SER A 38 -31.75 7.07 -12.43
C SER A 38 -30.79 6.96 -13.60
N GLU A 39 -31.00 6.04 -14.55
CA GLU A 39 -30.05 5.74 -15.64
C GLU A 39 -29.44 7.02 -16.24
N THR A 40 -28.20 7.30 -15.84
CA THR A 40 -27.49 8.53 -16.20
C THR A 40 -26.89 8.41 -17.60
N GLY A 41 -27.71 8.04 -18.59
CA GLY A 41 -27.28 7.66 -19.93
C GLY A 41 -27.01 6.17 -20.05
N ASN A 42 -27.08 5.66 -21.27
CA ASN A 42 -26.93 4.24 -21.62
C ASN A 42 -25.48 3.71 -21.54
N TYR A 43 -24.58 4.42 -20.87
CA TYR A 43 -23.16 4.09 -20.79
C TYR A 43 -22.90 2.78 -20.05
N CYS A 44 -23.71 2.49 -19.03
CA CYS A 44 -23.50 1.36 -18.12
C CYS A 44 -24.35 0.13 -18.46
N ASN A 45 -25.01 0.10 -19.62
CA ASN A 45 -25.93 -0.95 -20.05
C ASN A 45 -25.23 -2.30 -20.29
N VAL A 46 -23.90 -2.31 -20.43
CA VAL A 46 -23.10 -3.55 -20.46
C VAL A 46 -23.31 -4.44 -19.23
N PHE A 47 -23.87 -3.88 -18.14
CA PHE A 47 -24.18 -4.57 -16.90
C PHE A 47 -25.66 -4.92 -16.68
N ASP A 48 -26.52 -4.77 -17.69
CA ASP A 48 -27.99 -5.03 -17.57
C ASP A 48 -28.36 -6.51 -17.33
N ILE A 49 -27.38 -7.41 -17.39
CA ILE A 49 -27.56 -8.84 -17.16
C ILE A 49 -27.61 -9.14 -15.64
N LYS A 50 -28.51 -10.03 -15.23
CA LYS A 50 -28.69 -10.46 -13.83
C LYS A 50 -27.39 -11.04 -13.23
N GLY A 51 -27.07 -10.61 -12.00
CA GLY A 51 -25.96 -11.12 -11.18
C GLY A 51 -25.47 -10.07 -10.16
N LYS A 52 -25.11 -10.49 -8.94
CA LYS A 52 -24.74 -9.56 -7.85
C LYS A 52 -23.50 -8.72 -8.16
N GLU A 53 -22.45 -9.31 -8.71
CA GLU A 53 -21.24 -8.58 -9.12
C GLU A 53 -21.52 -7.59 -10.25
N LYS A 54 -22.40 -7.96 -11.19
CA LYS A 54 -22.82 -7.08 -12.29
C LYS A 54 -23.64 -5.91 -11.79
N GLN A 55 -24.55 -6.14 -10.84
CA GLN A 55 -25.31 -5.07 -10.18
C GLN A 55 -24.40 -4.09 -9.46
N GLY A 56 -23.43 -4.59 -8.67
CA GLY A 56 -22.44 -3.74 -8.01
C GLY A 56 -21.57 -2.95 -9.01
N ALA A 57 -21.18 -3.57 -10.12
CA ALA A 57 -20.46 -2.89 -11.20
C ALA A 57 -21.33 -1.84 -11.92
N LYS A 58 -22.62 -2.10 -12.15
CA LYS A 58 -23.57 -1.13 -12.74
C LYS A 58 -23.74 0.09 -11.84
N GLU A 59 -23.94 -0.12 -10.55
CA GLU A 59 -24.06 0.96 -9.56
C GLU A 59 -22.78 1.80 -9.48
N LEU A 60 -21.62 1.15 -9.46
CA LEU A 60 -20.32 1.83 -9.47
C LEU A 60 -20.12 2.64 -10.77
N CYS A 61 -20.45 2.06 -11.92
CA CYS A 61 -20.41 2.75 -13.21
C CYS A 61 -21.29 4.01 -13.21
N ASN A 62 -22.55 3.89 -12.77
CA ASN A 62 -23.49 5.01 -12.72
C ASN A 62 -23.00 6.13 -11.78
N ASN A 63 -22.41 5.78 -10.64
CA ASN A 63 -21.80 6.75 -9.73
C ASN A 63 -20.68 7.53 -10.41
N VAL A 64 -19.76 6.85 -11.12
CA VAL A 64 -18.67 7.52 -11.83
C VAL A 64 -19.20 8.43 -12.95
N VAL A 65 -20.18 7.96 -13.72
CA VAL A 65 -20.82 8.78 -14.77
C VAL A 65 -21.47 10.04 -14.18
N GLN A 66 -22.12 9.91 -13.03
CA GLN A 66 -22.69 11.06 -12.33
C GLN A 66 -21.60 12.02 -11.85
N PHE A 67 -20.50 11.52 -11.27
CA PHE A 67 -19.36 12.35 -10.88
C PHE A 67 -18.75 13.09 -12.08
N LEU A 68 -18.63 12.46 -13.24
CA LEU A 68 -18.15 13.12 -14.46
C LEU A 68 -19.05 14.29 -14.86
N LYS A 69 -20.38 14.13 -14.77
CA LYS A 69 -21.34 15.22 -15.05
C LYS A 69 -21.22 16.36 -14.02
N GLU A 70 -21.03 16.01 -12.74
CA GLU A 70 -20.83 17.00 -11.67
C GLU A 70 -19.50 17.75 -11.84
N ILE A 71 -18.42 17.07 -12.23
CA ILE A 71 -17.11 17.68 -12.51
C ILE A 71 -17.18 18.68 -13.68
N VAL A 72 -18.00 18.40 -14.71
CA VAL A 72 -18.17 19.28 -15.87
C VAL A 72 -18.77 20.64 -15.48
N VAL A 73 -19.67 20.66 -14.49
CA VAL A 73 -20.32 21.90 -14.03
C VAL A 73 -19.53 22.61 -12.92
N THR A 74 -18.47 22.00 -12.39
CA THR A 74 -17.54 22.64 -11.46
C THR A 74 -16.82 23.80 -12.15
N LYS A 75 -17.06 25.02 -11.66
CA LYS A 75 -16.54 26.27 -12.25
C LYS A 75 -15.03 26.44 -12.02
N GLU A 76 -14.54 25.98 -10.88
CA GLU A 76 -13.16 26.15 -10.45
C GLU A 76 -12.28 25.11 -11.15
N ARG A 77 -11.36 25.59 -12.00
CA ARG A 77 -10.58 24.74 -12.91
C ARG A 77 -9.62 23.84 -12.14
N GLU A 78 -9.03 24.36 -11.07
CA GLU A 78 -8.10 23.61 -10.23
C GLU A 78 -8.84 22.49 -9.48
N GLU A 79 -9.98 22.78 -8.87
CA GLU A 79 -10.86 21.79 -8.27
C GLU A 79 -11.27 20.70 -9.27
N SER A 80 -11.78 21.08 -10.44
CA SER A 80 -12.16 20.14 -11.51
C SER A 80 -10.99 19.23 -11.91
N ASN A 81 -9.80 19.79 -12.09
CA ASN A 81 -8.58 19.03 -12.41
C ASN A 81 -8.18 18.08 -11.29
N ASN A 82 -8.27 18.52 -10.02
CA ASN A 82 -7.94 17.70 -8.86
C ASN A 82 -8.94 16.53 -8.70
N LEU A 83 -10.24 16.77 -8.91
CA LEU A 83 -11.26 15.74 -8.93
C LEU A 83 -11.01 14.70 -10.05
N CYS A 84 -10.77 15.15 -11.29
CA CYS A 84 -10.43 14.26 -12.40
C CYS A 84 -9.17 13.42 -12.11
N SER A 85 -8.15 14.03 -11.51
CA SER A 85 -6.89 13.35 -11.22
C SER A 85 -7.02 12.31 -10.11
N TYR A 86 -7.95 12.51 -9.16
CA TYR A 86 -8.18 11.55 -8.08
C TYR A 86 -9.20 10.45 -8.44
N LEU A 87 -10.12 10.71 -9.37
CA LEU A 87 -11.15 9.77 -9.80
C LEU A 87 -10.67 8.33 -10.09
N PRO A 88 -9.56 8.07 -10.82
CA PRO A 88 -9.10 6.70 -11.05
C PRO A 88 -8.77 5.97 -9.75
N TYR A 89 -8.12 6.66 -8.79
CA TYR A 89 -7.80 6.06 -7.49
C TYR A 89 -9.03 5.75 -6.68
N TRP A 90 -10.03 6.65 -6.69
CA TRP A 90 -11.32 6.40 -6.05
C TRP A 90 -12.00 5.17 -6.66
N LEU A 91 -12.04 5.06 -7.99
CA LEU A 91 -12.70 3.96 -8.68
C LEU A 91 -12.06 2.61 -8.34
N TYR A 92 -10.73 2.52 -8.42
CA TYR A 92 -10.02 1.28 -8.09
C TYR A 92 -10.11 0.93 -6.59
N ASP A 93 -10.26 1.91 -5.70
CA ASP A 93 -10.56 1.70 -4.27
C ASP A 93 -11.90 1.00 -4.07
N GLU A 94 -12.93 1.41 -4.82
CA GLU A 94 -14.26 0.82 -4.77
C GLU A 94 -14.30 -0.57 -5.43
N ILE A 95 -13.56 -0.78 -6.53
CA ILE A 95 -13.37 -2.11 -7.14
C ILE A 95 -12.72 -3.07 -6.13
N TRP A 96 -11.72 -2.60 -5.37
CA TRP A 96 -11.09 -3.37 -4.30
C TRP A 96 -12.07 -3.76 -3.19
N GLY A 97 -13.11 -2.95 -2.93
CA GLY A 97 -14.19 -3.29 -2.00
C GLY A 97 -15.19 -4.33 -2.52
N ILE A 98 -15.33 -4.47 -3.85
CA ILE A 98 -16.28 -5.40 -4.48
C ILE A 98 -15.64 -6.79 -4.67
N HIS A 99 -14.38 -6.85 -5.09
CA HIS A 99 -13.73 -8.11 -5.45
C HIS A 99 -12.75 -8.60 -4.36
N SER A 100 -12.92 -9.84 -3.91
CA SER A 100 -12.15 -10.41 -2.79
C SER A 100 -10.74 -10.88 -3.16
N ASP A 101 -10.48 -11.25 -4.43
CA ASP A 101 -9.16 -11.71 -4.86
C ASP A 101 -8.28 -10.53 -5.30
N ARG A 102 -7.53 -10.01 -4.33
CA ARG A 102 -6.74 -8.77 -4.47
C ARG A 102 -5.42 -8.95 -5.21
N LYS A 103 -4.88 -10.18 -5.20
CA LYS A 103 -3.59 -10.52 -5.81
C LYS A 103 -3.70 -10.80 -7.30
N LYS A 104 -4.90 -11.14 -7.74
CA LYS A 104 -5.22 -11.37 -9.14
C LYS A 104 -5.06 -10.10 -9.97
N ASN A 105 -4.39 -10.23 -11.11
CA ASN A 105 -4.27 -9.15 -12.07
C ASN A 105 -5.66 -8.76 -12.59
N ILE A 106 -5.91 -7.46 -12.74
CA ILE A 106 -7.26 -6.94 -13.01
C ILE A 106 -7.86 -7.45 -14.33
N LYS A 107 -7.04 -7.85 -15.31
CA LYS A 107 -7.53 -8.46 -16.56
C LYS A 107 -8.31 -9.75 -16.35
N HIS A 108 -8.13 -10.41 -15.21
CA HIS A 108 -8.83 -11.64 -14.88
C HIS A 108 -10.00 -11.41 -13.89
N ILE A 109 -10.36 -10.16 -13.61
CA ILE A 109 -11.54 -9.78 -12.83
C ILE A 109 -12.66 -9.43 -13.83
N PRO A 110 -13.70 -10.29 -13.98
CA PRO A 110 -14.60 -10.27 -15.14
C PRO A 110 -15.29 -8.93 -15.45
N PHE A 111 -15.55 -8.09 -14.44
CA PHE A 111 -16.27 -6.83 -14.62
C PHE A 111 -15.36 -5.61 -14.83
N VAL A 112 -14.07 -5.67 -14.48
CA VAL A 112 -13.21 -4.49 -14.41
C VAL A 112 -12.98 -3.87 -15.78
N LYS A 113 -12.67 -4.68 -16.80
CA LYS A 113 -12.47 -4.17 -18.16
C LYS A 113 -13.73 -3.46 -18.68
N ASN A 114 -14.89 -4.10 -18.56
CA ASN A 114 -16.16 -3.53 -19.00
C ASN A 114 -16.51 -2.24 -18.24
N LEU A 115 -16.17 -2.15 -16.96
CA LEU A 115 -16.40 -0.96 -16.13
C LEU A 115 -15.55 0.21 -16.61
N ILE A 116 -14.26 -0.02 -16.82
CA ILE A 116 -13.34 1.02 -17.31
C ILE A 116 -13.71 1.45 -18.74
N ASP A 117 -14.05 0.51 -19.62
CA ASP A 117 -14.49 0.82 -20.99
C ASP A 117 -15.78 1.65 -21.01
N ALA A 118 -16.77 1.29 -20.19
CA ALA A 118 -18.02 2.02 -20.06
C ALA A 118 -17.80 3.46 -19.57
N VAL A 119 -16.98 3.63 -18.53
CA VAL A 119 -16.65 4.97 -18.02
C VAL A 119 -15.85 5.77 -19.05
N ASN A 120 -14.90 5.16 -19.75
CA ASN A 120 -14.14 5.82 -20.82
C ASN A 120 -15.04 6.23 -22.00
N ASN A 121 -16.08 5.45 -22.29
CA ASN A 121 -17.12 5.84 -23.24
C ASN A 121 -17.91 7.07 -22.77
N ALA A 122 -18.22 7.15 -21.48
CA ALA A 122 -18.86 8.33 -20.90
C ALA A 122 -17.93 9.56 -20.94
N ILE A 123 -16.65 9.40 -20.58
CA ILE A 123 -15.62 10.45 -20.64
C ILE A 123 -15.54 11.09 -22.02
N SER A 124 -15.62 10.28 -23.09
CA SER A 124 -15.51 10.79 -24.46
C SER A 124 -16.79 11.42 -25.01
N LYS A 125 -17.96 11.03 -24.48
CA LYS A 125 -19.28 11.48 -24.99
C LYS A 125 -19.94 12.57 -24.14
N ILE A 126 -19.57 12.71 -22.87
CA ILE A 126 -20.08 13.80 -22.02
C ILE A 126 -19.49 15.12 -22.53
N PRO A 127 -20.33 16.09 -22.97
CA PRO A 127 -19.85 17.37 -23.47
C PRO A 127 -19.04 18.12 -22.41
N ASN A 128 -18.00 18.84 -22.85
CA ASN A 128 -17.12 19.65 -22.00
C ASN A 128 -16.37 18.88 -20.90
N ASN A 129 -16.40 17.55 -20.91
CA ASN A 129 -15.59 16.75 -20.00
C ASN A 129 -14.09 16.94 -20.30
N LYS A 130 -13.32 17.24 -19.25
CA LYS A 130 -11.87 17.46 -19.31
C LYS A 130 -11.08 16.38 -18.57
N CYS A 131 -11.76 15.44 -17.92
CA CYS A 131 -11.10 14.31 -17.31
C CYS A 131 -10.44 13.45 -18.39
N ARG A 132 -9.23 12.99 -18.10
CA ARG A 132 -8.52 12.06 -18.99
C ARG A 132 -9.17 10.69 -18.93
N THR A 133 -8.97 9.91 -20.00
CA THR A 133 -9.26 8.48 -20.04
C THR A 133 -8.70 7.80 -18.79
N LEU A 134 -9.52 6.96 -18.16
CA LEU A 134 -9.10 6.17 -17.02
C LEU A 134 -8.01 5.18 -17.44
N PRO A 135 -6.93 5.07 -16.66
CA PRO A 135 -5.87 4.10 -16.89
C PRO A 135 -6.41 2.67 -16.74
N TYR A 136 -5.99 1.77 -17.63
CA TYR A 136 -6.21 0.34 -17.50
C TYR A 136 -4.90 -0.40 -17.80
N ASP A 137 -4.32 -1.01 -16.77
CA ASP A 137 -3.20 -1.94 -16.92
C ASP A 137 -3.65 -3.30 -16.42
N GLY A 138 -3.95 -4.19 -17.37
CA GLY A 138 -4.44 -5.53 -17.10
C GLY A 138 -3.51 -6.41 -16.27
N HIS A 139 -2.21 -6.09 -16.20
CA HIS A 139 -1.18 -6.88 -15.50
C HIS A 139 -0.96 -6.45 -14.06
N ILE A 140 -1.63 -5.39 -13.63
CA ILE A 140 -1.59 -4.86 -12.27
C ILE A 140 -2.74 -5.44 -11.47
N ASN A 141 -2.53 -5.69 -10.18
CA ASN A 141 -3.56 -6.17 -9.26
C ASN A 141 -4.12 -5.03 -8.39
N LEU A 142 -5.19 -5.30 -7.63
CA LEU A 142 -5.88 -4.27 -6.86
C LEU A 142 -5.05 -3.77 -5.67
N ASP A 143 -4.16 -4.59 -5.14
CA ASP A 143 -3.22 -4.19 -4.07
C ASP A 143 -2.19 -3.15 -4.55
N GLU A 144 -1.71 -3.28 -5.78
CA GLU A 144 -0.85 -2.27 -6.40
C GLU A 144 -1.62 -0.97 -6.66
N TRP A 145 -2.89 -1.03 -7.08
CA TRP A 145 -3.74 0.17 -7.16
C TRP A 145 -3.91 0.88 -5.81
N LYS A 146 -4.09 0.13 -4.72
CA LYS A 146 -4.10 0.69 -3.35
C LYS A 146 -2.78 1.36 -2.98
N LYS A 147 -1.65 0.76 -3.31
CA LYS A 147 -0.32 1.37 -3.10
C LYS A 147 -0.20 2.69 -3.87
N ARG A 148 -0.55 2.70 -5.16
CA ARG A 148 -0.54 3.91 -5.98
C ARG A 148 -1.43 5.01 -5.42
N LYS A 149 -2.64 4.68 -4.94
CA LYS A 149 -3.52 5.63 -4.24
C LYS A 149 -2.82 6.27 -3.02
N ASN A 150 -2.24 5.47 -2.14
CA ASN A 150 -1.57 6.00 -0.95
C ASN A 150 -0.38 6.89 -1.31
N SER A 151 0.39 6.48 -2.33
CA SER A 151 1.49 7.30 -2.87
C SER A 151 0.96 8.63 -3.40
N TYR A 152 -0.08 8.61 -4.24
CA TYR A 152 -0.72 9.81 -4.77
C TYR A 152 -1.20 10.76 -3.66
N ILE A 153 -1.92 10.25 -2.66
CA ILE A 153 -2.41 11.05 -1.53
C ILE A 153 -1.24 11.65 -0.74
N TYR A 154 -0.18 10.87 -0.47
CA TYR A 154 1.00 11.38 0.23
C TYR A 154 1.62 12.60 -0.48
N PHE A 155 1.82 12.53 -1.80
CA PHE A 155 2.37 13.66 -2.55
C PHE A 155 1.42 14.87 -2.54
N LYS A 156 0.13 14.65 -2.74
CA LYS A 156 -0.88 15.73 -2.73
C LYS A 156 -1.06 16.36 -1.35
N LYS A 157 -0.87 15.59 -0.27
CA LYS A 157 -1.04 16.02 1.12
C LYS A 157 0.27 16.29 1.84
N TYR A 158 1.41 16.29 1.16
CA TYR A 158 2.72 16.39 1.80
C TYR A 158 2.86 17.62 2.73
N ILE A 159 2.38 18.78 2.28
CA ILE A 159 2.43 20.02 3.06
C ILE A 159 1.54 19.92 4.30
N ASP A 160 0.31 19.44 4.15
CA ASP A 160 -0.64 19.21 5.25
C ASP A 160 -0.05 18.23 6.28
N ILE A 161 0.49 17.10 5.81
CA ILE A 161 1.15 16.08 6.65
C ILE A 161 2.31 16.73 7.43
N LYS A 162 3.20 17.45 6.75
CA LYS A 162 4.35 18.11 7.36
C LYS A 162 3.94 19.12 8.44
N GLY A 163 2.82 19.83 8.25
CA GLY A 163 2.29 20.82 9.20
C GLY A 163 1.53 20.21 10.39
N ASN A 164 0.98 19.00 10.22
CA ASN A 164 0.17 18.33 11.23
C ASN A 164 0.94 17.42 12.19
N ILE A 165 2.24 17.21 11.94
CA ILE A 165 3.14 16.50 12.86
C ILE A 165 3.32 17.35 14.13
N LYS A 166 2.89 16.79 15.26
CA LYS A 166 2.97 17.39 16.60
C LYS A 166 3.75 16.45 17.53
N PRO A 167 5.09 16.53 17.56
CA PRO A 167 5.95 15.59 18.31
C PRO A 167 5.64 15.56 19.82
N GLU A 168 5.13 16.67 20.36
CA GLU A 168 4.73 16.80 21.76
C GLU A 168 3.48 15.98 22.12
N LYS A 169 2.68 15.58 21.13
CA LYS A 169 1.48 14.75 21.33
C LYS A 169 1.79 13.30 20.96
N LYS A 170 2.02 12.46 21.98
CA LYS A 170 2.41 11.04 21.84
C LYS A 170 1.60 10.27 20.79
N ASP A 171 0.26 10.32 20.87
CA ASP A 171 -0.60 9.58 19.93
C ASP A 171 -0.50 10.12 18.50
N ASN A 172 -0.52 11.45 18.33
CA ASN A 172 -0.31 12.08 17.02
C ASN A 172 1.04 11.65 16.45
N CYS A 173 2.09 11.67 17.27
CA CYS A 173 3.43 11.34 16.81
C CYS A 173 3.57 9.86 16.42
N ASN A 174 3.07 8.93 17.23
CA ASN A 174 3.06 7.50 16.92
C ASN A 174 2.27 7.19 15.64
N ASN A 175 1.13 7.85 15.44
CA ASN A 175 0.33 7.69 14.24
C ASN A 175 1.08 8.19 13.00
N HIS A 176 1.72 9.36 13.07
CA HIS A 176 2.56 9.87 11.99
C HIS A 176 3.79 8.98 11.73
N TYR A 177 4.45 8.47 12.78
CA TYR A 177 5.57 7.55 12.63
C TYR A 177 5.17 6.29 11.85
N ASN A 178 4.07 5.64 12.26
CA ASN A 178 3.58 4.42 11.61
C ASN A 178 3.23 4.67 10.14
N TYR A 179 2.51 5.75 9.85
CA TYR A 179 2.16 6.13 8.49
C TYR A 179 3.40 6.45 7.64
N LEU A 180 4.30 7.31 8.13
CA LEU A 180 5.51 7.71 7.41
C LEU A 180 6.46 6.54 7.17
N ASN A 181 6.53 5.56 8.07
CA ASN A 181 7.37 4.37 7.89
C ASN A 181 6.83 3.47 6.75
N ASN A 182 5.50 3.30 6.67
CA ASN A 182 4.87 2.60 5.55
C ASN A 182 5.09 3.33 4.22
N ILE A 183 4.92 4.67 4.22
CA ILE A 183 5.15 5.50 3.04
C ILE A 183 6.62 5.51 2.63
N ALA A 184 7.57 5.51 3.57
CA ALA A 184 9.01 5.44 3.27
C ALA A 184 9.37 4.15 2.51
N SER A 185 8.80 3.02 2.94
CA SER A 185 8.97 1.74 2.27
C SER A 185 8.41 1.77 0.84
N LEU A 186 7.21 2.35 0.67
CA LEU A 186 6.58 2.52 -0.64
C LEU A 186 7.37 3.48 -1.55
N TYR A 187 7.83 4.60 -1.00
CA TYR A 187 8.62 5.60 -1.71
C TYR A 187 9.92 5.00 -2.22
N LYS A 188 10.63 4.21 -1.41
CA LYS A 188 11.85 3.52 -1.82
C LYS A 188 11.59 2.58 -3.00
N LEU A 189 10.52 1.79 -2.95
CA LEU A 189 10.13 0.88 -4.03
C LEU A 189 9.88 1.66 -5.33
N TYR A 190 9.04 2.69 -5.31
CA TYR A 190 8.71 3.46 -6.51
C TYR A 190 9.85 4.34 -7.00
N ASN A 191 10.71 4.84 -6.13
CA ASN A 191 11.90 5.58 -6.54
C ASN A 191 12.85 4.66 -7.33
N GLN A 192 13.06 3.43 -6.87
CA GLN A 192 13.88 2.44 -7.58
C GLN A 192 13.27 2.10 -8.94
N THR A 193 11.96 1.86 -9.03
CA THR A 193 11.34 1.43 -10.29
C THR A 193 11.11 2.55 -11.29
N ASN A 194 10.85 3.78 -10.85
CA ASN A 194 10.43 4.88 -11.75
C ASN A 194 11.52 5.95 -11.95
N CYS A 195 12.51 6.05 -11.07
CA CYS A 195 13.49 7.15 -11.11
C CYS A 195 14.92 6.68 -11.37
N THR A 196 15.15 5.37 -11.49
CA THR A 196 16.48 4.81 -11.75
C THR A 196 16.45 3.87 -12.95
N GLY A 197 17.60 3.73 -13.62
CA GLY A 197 17.75 2.84 -14.78
C GLY A 197 16.73 3.13 -15.89
N LEU A 198 16.17 2.06 -16.49
CA LEU A 198 15.16 2.17 -17.55
C LEU A 198 13.90 2.93 -17.11
N GLY A 199 13.55 2.90 -15.81
CA GLY A 199 12.41 3.63 -15.27
C GLY A 199 12.50 5.14 -15.53
N SER A 200 13.71 5.71 -15.45
CA SER A 200 13.97 7.13 -15.69
C SER A 200 13.82 7.57 -17.15
N LEU A 201 13.73 6.61 -18.09
CA LEU A 201 13.49 6.88 -19.51
C LEU A 201 12.00 7.08 -19.82
N PHE A 202 11.11 6.72 -18.90
CA PHE A 202 9.67 6.85 -19.06
C PHE A 202 9.14 8.09 -18.34
N ALA A 203 8.00 8.59 -18.80
CA ALA A 203 7.29 9.65 -18.09
C ALA A 203 6.96 9.19 -16.66
N THR A 204 7.21 10.06 -15.69
CA THR A 204 6.91 9.74 -14.29
C THR A 204 5.42 9.53 -14.12
N PRO A 205 5.00 8.45 -13.41
CA PRO A 205 3.59 8.21 -13.19
C PRO A 205 3.01 9.29 -12.28
N ASP A 206 1.72 9.55 -12.41
CA ASP A 206 1.00 10.57 -11.65
C ASP A 206 0.95 10.30 -10.13
N TYR A 207 1.10 9.04 -9.71
CA TYR A 207 1.20 8.66 -8.29
C TYR A 207 2.60 8.83 -7.69
N PHE A 208 3.64 9.14 -8.46
CA PHE A 208 5.01 9.23 -7.93
C PHE A 208 5.83 10.36 -8.55
N ILE A 209 6.39 11.22 -7.69
CA ILE A 209 7.29 12.30 -8.12
C ILE A 209 8.72 11.94 -7.75
N CYS A 210 9.58 11.79 -8.77
CA CYS A 210 11.01 11.64 -8.55
C CYS A 210 11.59 12.91 -7.94
N GLY A 211 12.26 12.80 -6.80
CA GLY A 211 13.05 13.88 -6.24
C GLY A 211 13.05 13.93 -4.72
N PRO A 212 14.15 14.41 -4.11
CA PRO A 212 14.38 14.31 -2.67
C PRO A 212 13.45 15.20 -1.84
N LYS A 213 12.71 16.14 -2.45
CA LYS A 213 11.78 17.04 -1.75
C LYS A 213 10.74 16.25 -0.94
N TYR A 214 10.23 15.17 -1.53
CA TYR A 214 9.14 14.39 -0.97
C TYR A 214 9.61 13.11 -0.26
N ASP A 215 10.93 12.95 -0.08
CA ASP A 215 11.48 11.80 0.65
C ASP A 215 10.91 11.77 2.10
N PRO A 216 10.16 10.71 2.47
CA PRO A 216 9.58 10.58 3.81
C PRO A 216 10.62 10.56 4.93
N SER A 217 11.88 10.21 4.63
CA SER A 217 12.99 10.20 5.60
C SER A 217 13.16 11.55 6.29
N LYS A 218 12.90 12.66 5.57
CA LYS A 218 12.94 14.02 6.13
C LYS A 218 11.85 14.27 7.17
N LEU A 219 10.67 13.67 6.99
CA LEU A 219 9.57 13.77 7.94
C LEU A 219 9.76 12.78 9.09
N LEU A 220 10.33 11.60 8.83
CA LEU A 220 10.65 10.59 9.85
C LEU A 220 11.58 11.14 10.92
N LEU A 221 12.55 12.00 10.58
CA LEU A 221 13.41 12.68 11.56
C LEU A 221 12.62 13.51 12.58
N LYS A 222 11.47 14.08 12.18
CA LYS A 222 10.61 14.88 13.08
C LYS A 222 9.82 14.03 14.08
N VAL A 223 9.65 12.74 13.78
CA VAL A 223 8.90 11.79 14.60
C VAL A 223 9.80 10.69 15.17
N ALA A 224 11.12 10.83 15.04
CA ALA A 224 12.09 9.83 15.48
C ALA A 224 12.07 9.63 17.00
N THR A 225 11.81 10.69 17.77
CA THR A 225 11.69 10.67 19.23
C THR A 225 10.49 9.86 19.74
N CYS A 226 9.60 9.44 18.85
CA CYS A 226 8.37 8.73 19.20
C CYS A 226 8.55 7.22 19.23
N LYS A 227 9.68 6.72 18.72
CA LYS A 227 10.09 5.31 18.78
C LYS A 227 10.24 4.79 20.21
N ASP A 228 10.57 5.67 21.15
CA ASP A 228 10.84 5.32 22.56
C ASP A 228 9.61 5.42 23.47
N GLN A 229 8.44 5.76 22.92
CA GLN A 229 7.21 5.92 23.69
C GLN A 229 6.08 4.94 23.34
N VAL A 230 6.23 4.11 22.30
CA VAL A 230 5.30 3.00 22.07
C VAL A 230 5.46 2.03 23.24
N PRO A 231 4.43 1.74 24.05
CA PRO A 231 4.53 0.69 25.05
C PRO A 231 4.88 -0.58 24.29
N ARG A 232 6.04 -1.18 24.61
CA ARG A 232 6.27 -2.58 24.26
C ARG A 232 5.10 -3.32 24.87
N SER A 233 4.24 -3.91 24.04
CA SER A 233 3.28 -4.89 24.52
C SER A 233 4.10 -5.88 25.34
N SER A 234 3.82 -5.92 26.64
CA SER A 234 4.47 -6.80 27.60
C SER A 234 4.16 -8.24 27.23
N SER A 235 4.90 -8.78 26.26
CA SER A 235 5.09 -10.21 26.14
C SER A 235 6.24 -10.52 27.07
N GLY A 236 5.93 -11.10 28.22
CA GLY A 236 6.92 -11.53 29.20
C GLY A 236 7.97 -12.44 28.56
N GLY A 237 9.20 -12.33 29.05
CA GLY A 237 10.32 -13.19 28.66
C GLY A 237 11.63 -12.42 28.71
N GLY A 238 12.36 -12.59 29.80
CA GLY A 238 13.59 -11.85 30.12
C GLY A 238 14.76 -12.11 29.16
N GLY A 239 15.75 -11.23 29.26
CA GLY A 239 17.01 -11.29 28.51
C GLY A 239 17.52 -9.90 28.21
N GLY A 240 17.98 -9.19 29.24
CA GLY A 240 18.61 -7.89 29.08
C GLY A 240 19.93 -8.02 28.32
N PHE A 241 20.04 -7.30 27.21
CA PHE A 241 21.32 -6.92 26.65
C PHE A 241 21.33 -5.39 26.55
N SER A 242 21.88 -4.76 27.60
CA SER A 242 22.31 -3.38 27.58
C SER A 242 23.51 -3.28 26.63
N ILE A 243 23.33 -2.60 25.50
CA ILE A 243 24.43 -2.25 24.61
C ILE A 243 24.94 -0.88 25.08
N LEU A 244 25.90 -0.90 26.00
CA LEU A 244 26.70 0.26 26.34
C LEU A 244 27.91 0.33 25.40
N SER A 245 28.13 1.54 24.91
CA SER A 245 29.25 2.00 24.10
C SER A 245 30.62 1.59 24.67
N ILE A 246 31.52 1.11 23.82
CA ILE A 246 32.97 1.12 24.09
C ILE A 246 33.66 1.85 22.94
N PHE A 247 34.22 3.01 23.27
CA PHE A 247 35.31 3.64 22.52
C PHE A 247 36.64 3.06 23.02
N GLY A 248 37.59 2.88 22.10
CA GLY A 248 39.03 3.03 22.41
C GLY A 248 39.92 1.80 22.21
N GLY A 249 40.80 1.90 21.20
CA GLY A 249 42.25 1.79 21.44
C GLY A 249 42.93 0.42 21.32
N SER A 250 43.64 0.26 20.20
CA SER A 250 44.63 -0.73 19.77
C SER A 250 45.58 -1.34 20.82
N SER A 251 45.94 -2.62 20.65
CA SER A 251 47.31 -3.04 20.27
C SER A 251 47.41 -4.57 20.08
N SER A 252 48.34 -4.95 19.20
CA SER A 252 48.68 -6.28 18.67
C SER A 252 49.48 -7.18 19.62
N SER A 253 49.32 -8.49 19.51
CA SER A 253 50.45 -9.43 19.34
C SER A 253 50.02 -10.85 18.95
N SER A 254 50.87 -11.44 18.11
CA SER A 254 50.92 -12.74 17.47
C SER A 254 50.91 -13.99 18.37
N GLY A 255 50.51 -15.12 17.79
CA GLY A 255 50.87 -16.46 18.27
C GLY A 255 50.16 -17.58 17.52
N SER A 256 50.81 -18.13 16.49
CA SER A 256 50.40 -19.36 15.80
C SER A 256 50.97 -20.59 16.52
N SER A 257 50.24 -21.71 16.58
CA SER A 257 50.73 -23.05 16.18
C SER A 257 49.64 -24.13 16.28
N GLU A 258 49.74 -25.03 15.29
CA GLU A 258 49.20 -26.39 15.10
C GLU A 258 49.06 -27.21 16.40
N GLY A 259 48.24 -28.25 16.57
CA GLY A 259 47.54 -29.17 15.68
C GLY A 259 47.40 -30.52 16.43
N LYS A 260 46.56 -31.41 15.88
CA LYS A 260 46.45 -32.87 16.11
C LYS A 260 45.18 -33.41 16.77
N GLU A 261 44.86 -34.54 16.17
CA GLU A 261 43.68 -35.39 16.13
C GLU A 261 43.90 -36.66 16.97
N ALA A 262 42.86 -37.52 17.08
CA ALA A 262 42.77 -38.86 17.70
C ALA A 262 41.96 -38.86 19.02
N THR A 263 41.09 -39.83 19.37
CA THR A 263 40.54 -41.03 18.73
C THR A 263 39.33 -41.49 19.57
N ARG A 264 38.46 -42.23 18.90
CA ARG A 264 37.25 -42.97 19.30
C ARG A 264 37.49 -44.13 20.31
N GLU A 265 36.57 -44.33 21.26
CA GLU A 265 36.14 -45.66 21.80
C GLU A 265 34.84 -45.46 22.61
N ARG A 266 33.66 -45.96 22.19
CA ARG A 266 33.06 -47.31 22.22
C ARG A 266 32.37 -47.66 23.56
N ALA A 267 31.09 -48.02 23.42
CA ALA A 267 30.11 -48.42 24.43
C ALA A 267 30.38 -49.80 25.07
N PRO A 268 29.60 -50.19 26.07
CA PRO A 268 28.45 -51.10 25.85
C PRO A 268 27.20 -50.59 26.59
N GLY A 269 25.94 -50.97 26.32
CA GLY A 269 25.36 -52.14 25.66
C GLY A 269 24.44 -52.87 26.65
N SER A 270 23.12 -52.72 26.51
CA SER A 270 22.04 -53.65 26.95
C SER A 270 20.68 -52.93 26.92
N VAL A 271 19.50 -53.51 26.69
CA VAL A 271 19.00 -54.76 26.10
C VAL A 271 17.53 -54.44 25.71
N LEU A 272 17.04 -55.06 24.64
CA LEU A 272 15.67 -55.00 24.12
C LEU A 272 14.60 -55.52 25.11
N LYS A 273 13.38 -54.95 25.05
CA LYS A 273 12.17 -55.78 25.05
C LYS A 273 11.01 -55.11 24.30
N ALA A 274 10.52 -55.82 23.29
CA ALA A 274 9.34 -55.52 22.50
C ALA A 274 8.10 -56.29 23.01
N GLY A 275 6.92 -55.83 22.58
CA GLY A 275 5.64 -56.52 22.65
C GLY A 275 4.62 -55.76 23.51
N SER A 276 3.35 -55.63 23.14
CA SER A 276 2.59 -55.98 21.95
C SER A 276 1.21 -55.30 22.05
N HIS A 277 0.52 -55.24 20.91
CA HIS A 277 -0.76 -54.63 20.63
C HIS A 277 -2.00 -55.17 21.42
N THR A 278 -2.92 -54.21 21.72
CA THR A 278 -4.42 -54.23 21.57
C THR A 278 -5.32 -55.13 22.44
N PRO A 279 -6.66 -54.91 22.48
CA PRO A 279 -7.46 -53.66 22.56
C PRO A 279 -8.66 -53.81 23.56
N VAL A 280 -9.71 -52.97 23.37
CA VAL A 280 -11.08 -52.96 23.97
C VAL A 280 -11.17 -51.97 25.15
N LYS A 281 -11.97 -50.90 25.09
CA LYS A 281 -13.41 -50.83 24.73
C LYS A 281 -13.77 -49.45 24.16
#